data_AF-A0A7K0K8P0-F1
#
_entry.id   AF-A0A7K0K8P0-F1
#
_cell.length_a   1.000
_cell.length_b   1.000
_cell.length_c   1.000
_cell.angle_alpha   90.00
_cell.angle_beta   90.00
_cell.angle_gamma   90.00
#
_symmetry.space_group_name_H-M   'P 1'
#
loop_
_entity.id
_entity.type
_entity.pdbx_description
1 polymer ?
#
loop_
_entity_poly.entity_id
_entity_poly.type
_entity_poly.pdbx_seq_one_letter_code
_entity_poly.pdbx_strand_id
1 'polypeptide(L)' 'MSDKRVSIEELDPEQQERIGRAPLPMPSTLRHRRNKIYQLGKFIVMNLRIMDIVIREKIAS' A
#
# COMPACT_ATOMS: atom_id res chain seq x y z
N MET A 1 -20.83 7.35 1.18
CA MET A 1 -19.67 7.81 0.37
C MET A 1 -19.73 7.04 -0.95
N SER A 2 -20.02 7.73 -2.04
CA SER A 2 -20.27 7.14 -3.36
C SER A 2 -18.99 6.46 -3.88
N ASP A 3 -19.05 5.16 -4.15
CA ASP A 3 -17.98 4.38 -4.79
C ASP A 3 -17.92 4.77 -6.28
N LYS A 4 -17.52 6.02 -6.57
CA LYS A 4 -17.26 6.48 -7.94
C LYS A 4 -15.95 5.84 -8.40
N ARG A 5 -16.06 4.64 -8.96
CA ARG A 5 -14.96 4.04 -9.73
C ARG A 5 -14.82 4.87 -10.99
N VAL A 6 -13.87 5.80 -10.99
CA VAL A 6 -13.45 6.54 -12.18
C VAL A 6 -13.12 5.50 -13.25
N SER A 7 -13.83 5.55 -14.37
CA SER A 7 -13.56 4.62 -15.48
C SER A 7 -12.19 4.97 -16.05
N ILE A 8 -11.50 3.99 -16.65
CA ILE A 8 -10.14 4.20 -17.19
C ILE A 8 -10.15 5.34 -18.22
N GLU A 9 -11.27 5.55 -18.90
CA GLU A 9 -11.53 6.59 -19.91
C GLU A 9 -11.61 8.01 -19.32
N GLU A 10 -11.87 8.15 -18.02
CA GLU A 10 -11.93 9.43 -17.30
C GLU A 10 -10.58 9.84 -16.68
N LEU A 11 -9.53 9.01 -16.83
CA LEU A 11 -8.19 9.31 -16.35
C LEU A 11 -7.47 10.26 -17.30
N ASP A 12 -6.71 11.20 -16.73
CA ASP A 12 -5.79 12.06 -17.46
C ASP A 12 -4.82 11.20 -18.32
N PRO A 13 -4.57 11.53 -19.60
CA PRO A 13 -3.71 10.74 -20.49
C PRO A 13 -2.35 10.37 -19.90
N GLU A 14 -1.75 11.23 -19.07
CA GLU A 14 -0.51 10.89 -18.36
C GLU A 14 -0.68 9.73 -17.36
N GLN A 15 -1.81 9.68 -16.67
CA GLN A 15 -2.11 8.61 -15.71
C GLN A 15 -2.37 7.29 -16.44
N GLN A 16 -3.07 7.33 -17.58
CA GLN A 16 -3.28 6.15 -18.44
C GLN A 16 -1.95 5.59 -18.94
N GLU A 17 -1.04 6.45 -19.41
CA GLU A 17 0.28 6.03 -19.88
C GLU A 17 1.10 5.40 -18.74
N ARG A 18 1.07 5.99 -17.55
CA ARG A 18 1.72 5.42 -16.36
C ARG A 18 1.14 4.07 -15.96
N ILE A 19 -0.18 3.89 -16.03
CA ILE A 19 -0.86 2.62 -15.73
C ILE A 19 -0.54 1.57 -16.79
N GLY A 20 -0.52 1.94 -18.08
CA GLY A 20 -0.19 1.03 -19.17
C GLY A 20 1.27 0.57 -19.16
N ARG A 21 2.18 1.43 -18.69
CA ARG A 21 3.61 1.09 -18.51
C ARG A 21 3.89 0.33 -17.20
N ALA A 22 2.94 0.31 -16.26
CA ALA A 22 3.15 -0.35 -14.99
C ALA A 22 3.23 -1.88 -15.21
N PRO A 23 4.27 -2.56 -14.68
CA PRO A 23 4.33 -4.01 -14.77
C PRO A 23 3.14 -4.61 -14.03
N LEU A 24 2.48 -5.58 -14.65
CA LEU A 24 1.41 -6.33 -14.00
C LEU A 24 1.95 -6.99 -12.72
N PRO A 25 1.16 -7.00 -11.63
CA PRO A 25 1.62 -7.60 -10.39
C PRO A 25 1.93 -9.08 -10.60
N MET A 26 3.15 -9.49 -10.24
CA MET A 26 3.56 -10.89 -10.32
C MET A 26 2.64 -11.78 -9.45
N PRO A 27 2.40 -13.05 -9.84
CA PRO A 27 1.57 -13.98 -9.06
C PRO A 27 2.04 -14.13 -7.60
N SER A 28 3.35 -14.03 -7.37
CA SER A 28 3.95 -14.00 -6.04
C SER A 28 3.45 -12.82 -5.21
N THR A 29 3.40 -11.61 -5.76
CA THR A 29 2.90 -10.39 -5.10
C THR A 29 1.41 -10.54 -4.74
N LEU A 30 0.61 -11.13 -5.63
CA LEU A 30 -0.80 -11.42 -5.37
C LEU A 30 -0.98 -12.45 -4.25
N ARG A 31 -0.14 -13.49 -4.20
CA ARG A 31 -0.18 -14.52 -3.15
C ARG A 31 0.12 -13.94 -1.77
N HIS A 32 1.14 -13.08 -1.67
CA HIS A 32 1.45 -12.38 -0.42
C HIS A 32 0.30 -11.47 0.02
N ARG A 33 -0.33 -10.77 -0.94
CA ARG A 33 -1.45 -9.87 -0.63
C ARG A 33 -2.67 -10.60 -0.07
N ARG A 34 -2.94 -11.82 -0.55
CA ARG A 34 -4.04 -12.68 -0.08
C ARG A 34 -3.77 -13.39 1.25
N ASN A 35 -2.50 -13.51 1.66
CA ASN A 35 -2.14 -14.19 2.89
C ASN A 35 -2.41 -13.29 4.11
N LYS A 36 -3.50 -13.58 4.83
CA LYS A 36 -3.92 -12.81 6.02
C LYS A 36 -2.87 -12.82 7.14
N ILE A 37 -2.16 -13.94 7.34
CA ILE A 37 -1.13 -14.06 8.38
C ILE A 37 0.06 -13.16 8.04
N TYR A 38 0.47 -13.15 6.76
CA TYR A 38 1.53 -12.26 6.28
C TYR A 38 1.17 -10.78 6.45
N GLN A 39 -0.08 -10.41 6.16
CA GLN A 39 -0.56 -9.04 6.35
C GLN A 39 -0.65 -8.65 7.84
N LEU A 40 -1.07 -9.58 8.70
CA LEU A 40 -1.09 -9.37 10.15
C LEU A 40 0.32 -9.15 10.71
N GLY A 41 1.30 -9.94 10.28
CA GLY A 41 2.70 -9.75 10.64
C GLY A 41 3.22 -8.37 10.21
N LYS A 42 2.93 -7.96 8.96
CA LYS A 42 3.27 -6.62 8.48
C LYS A 42 2.63 -5.50 9.31
N PHE A 43 1.36 -5.66 9.68
CA PHE A 43 0.65 -4.70 10.51
C PHE A 43 1.33 -4.55 11.89
N ILE A 44 1.63 -5.65 12.57
CA ILE A 44 2.27 -5.63 13.89
C ILE A 44 3.65 -4.94 13.80
N VAL A 45 4.49 -5.36 12.84
CA VAL A 45 5.84 -4.78 12.68
C VAL A 45 5.79 -3.28 12.40
N MET A 46 4.86 -2.84 11.55
CA MET A 46 4.68 -1.42 11.25
C MET A 46 4.30 -0.62 12.50
N ASN A 47 3.35 -1.11 13.30
CA ASN A 47 2.93 -0.43 14.53
C ASN A 47 4.05 -0.39 15.57
N LEU A 48 4.82 -1.48 15.75
CA LEU A 48 5.98 -1.50 16.64
C LEU A 48 7.04 -0.49 16.19
N ARG A 49 7.28 -0.36 14.88
CA ARG A 49 8.21 0.65 14.34
C ARG A 49 7.73 2.08 14.60
N ILE A 50 6.43 2.34 14.47
CA ILE A 50 5.85 3.65 14.81
C ILE A 50 6.04 3.93 16.30
N MET A 51 5.76 2.95 17.17
CA MET A 51 5.99 3.10 18.61
C MET A 51 7.47 3.36 18.94
N ASP A 52 8.41 2.65 18.31
CA ASP A 52 9.85 2.89 18.50
C ASP A 52 10.24 4.32 18.10
N ILE A 53 9.75 4.80 16.96
CA ILE A 53 9.97 6.20 16.53
C ILE A 53 9.40 7.19 17.56
N VAL A 54 8.16 6.99 18.00
CA VAL A 54 7.50 7.87 18.98
C VAL A 54 8.22 7.85 20.33
N ILE A 55 8.65 6.69 20.81
CA ILE A 55 9.39 6.54 22.07
C ILE A 55 10.75 7.24 21.96
N ARG A 56 11.49 7.04 20.87
CA ARG A 56 12.76 7.74 20.64
C ARG A 56 12.58 9.25 20.60
N GLU A 57 11.57 9.73 19.90
CA GLU A 57 11.26 11.17 19.82
C GLU A 57 10.90 11.74 21.20
N LYS A 58 10.09 11.01 21.99
CA LYS A 58 9.70 11.41 23.35
C LYS A 58 10.83 11.34 24.37
N ILE A 59 11.80 10.43 24.20
CA ILE A 59 12.97 10.31 25.10
C ILE A 59 14.07 11.30 24.70
N ALA A 60 14.15 11.67 23.41
CA ALA A 60 15.09 12.66 22.90
C ALA A 60 14.64 14.11 23.15
N SER A 61 13.36 14.34 23.48
CA SER A 61 12.79 15.62 23.95
C SER A 61 12.90 15.76 25.46
#